data_AF-A0A517XWV0-F1
#
_entry.id   AF-A0A517XWV0-F1
#
_cell.length_a   1.000
_cell.length_b   1.000
_cell.length_c   1.000
_cell.angle_alpha   90.00
_cell.angle_beta   90.00
_cell.angle_gamma   90.00
#
_symmetry.space_group_name_H-M   'P 1'
#
loop_
_entity.id
_entity.type
_entity.pdbx_description
1 polymer ?
#
loop_
_entity_poly.entity_id
_entity_poly.type
_entity_poly.pdbx_seq_one_letter_code
_entity_poly.pdbx_strand_id
1 'polypeptide(L)' 'MLTERTHAVAVYADRAGGQWVVRDGAGEFWLLPHTDNPWRDRRPFEPADDSDLEPVPGHYRGLLGLPY' A
#
# COMPACT_ATOMS: atom_id res chain seq x y z
N MET A 1 -27.71 2.77 8.81
CA MET A 1 -26.43 3.29 9.31
C MET A 1 -25.33 2.72 8.42
N LEU A 2 -25.09 3.38 7.29
CA LEU A 2 -24.07 2.97 6.33
C LEU A 2 -22.79 3.63 6.82
N THR A 3 -22.02 2.94 7.64
CA THR A 3 -20.67 3.40 7.94
C THR A 3 -19.91 3.25 6.64
N GLU A 4 -19.88 4.33 5.85
CA GLU A 4 -18.91 4.58 4.79
C GLU A 4 -17.54 4.55 5.47
N ARG A 5 -17.06 3.34 5.75
CA ARG A 5 -15.70 3.10 6.16
C ARG A 5 -14.90 3.44 4.93
N THR A 6 -14.47 4.69 4.84
CA THR A 6 -13.37 5.12 3.98
C THR A 6 -12.29 4.05 4.21
N HIS A 7 -12.11 3.15 3.25
CA HIS A 7 -11.10 2.10 3.35
C HIS A 7 -9.77 2.85 3.37
N ALA A 8 -9.26 3.15 4.57
CA ALA A 8 -8.05 3.93 4.71
C ALA A 8 -6.88 3.04 4.29
N VAL A 9 -6.59 3.07 2.98
CA VAL A 9 -5.49 2.35 2.36
C VAL A 9 -4.17 3.00 2.81
N ALA A 10 -3.56 2.51 3.88
CA ALA A 10 -2.30 3.05 4.36
C ALA A 10 -1.19 2.65 3.40
N VAL A 11 -0.39 3.60 2.94
CA VAL A 11 0.73 3.34 2.03
C VAL A 11 2.01 3.43 2.84
N TYR A 12 2.89 2.47 2.60
CA TYR A 12 4.19 2.32 3.21
C TYR A 12 5.22 2.24 2.09
N ALA A 13 6.39 2.81 2.31
CA ALA A 13 7.55 2.61 1.46
C ALA A 13 8.50 1.67 2.20
N ASP A 14 8.76 0.51 1.62
CA ASP A 14 9.79 -0.40 2.10
C ASP A 14 11.15 0.17 1.71
N ARG A 15 11.91 0.64 2.71
CA ARG A 15 13.25 1.23 2.51
C ARG A 15 14.31 0.18 2.21
N ALA A 16 14.11 -1.05 2.67
CA ALA A 16 15.05 -2.16 2.47
C ALA A 16 15.07 -2.66 1.01
N GLY A 17 13.89 -2.82 0.41
CA GLY A 17 13.71 -3.29 -0.97
C GLY A 17 13.41 -2.19 -1.98
N GLY A 18 13.13 -0.95 -1.54
CA GLY A 18 12.79 0.17 -2.42
C GLY A 18 11.45 -0.01 -3.12
N GLN A 19 10.49 -0.69 -2.47
CA GLN A 19 9.19 -1.04 -3.04
C GLN A 19 8.06 -0.37 -2.24
N TRP A 20 6.93 -0.15 -2.90
CA TRP A 20 5.76 0.38 -2.23
C TRP A 20 4.93 -0.76 -1.66
N VAL A 21 4.52 -0.65 -0.41
CA VAL A 21 3.66 -1.60 0.27
C VAL A 21 2.39 -0.88 0.68
N VAL A 22 1.25 -1.51 0.49
CA VAL A 22 -0.04 -0.95 0.77
C VAL A 22 -0.78 -1.84 1.72
N ARG A 23 -1.29 -1.27 2.80
CA ARG A 23 -2.18 -1.95 3.73
C ARG A 23 -3.61 -1.54 3.45
N ASP A 24 -4.46 -2.48 3.10
CA ASP A 24 -5.86 -2.20 2.87
C ASP A 24 -6.66 -2.11 4.19
N GLY A 25 -7.95 -1.74 4.10
CA GLY A 25 -8.82 -1.55 5.26
C GLY A 25 -9.12 -2.83 6.07
N ALA A 26 -8.88 -4.01 5.50
CA ALA A 26 -8.91 -5.31 6.20
C ALA A 26 -7.60 -5.62 6.93
N GLY A 27 -6.53 -4.85 6.64
CA GLY A 27 -5.23 -5.00 7.26
C GLY A 27 -4.29 -5.94 6.52
N GLU A 28 -4.63 -6.41 5.31
CA GLU A 28 -3.71 -7.18 4.47
C GLU A 28 -2.70 -6.25 3.80
N PHE A 29 -1.51 -6.78 3.52
CA PHE A 29 -0.40 -6.04 2.94
C PHE A 29 -0.18 -6.47 1.48
N TRP A 30 -0.01 -5.48 0.63
CA TRP A 30 0.10 -5.63 -0.81
C TRP A 30 1.33 -4.90 -1.30
N LEU A 31 2.25 -5.62 -1.92
CA LEU A 31 3.41 -5.03 -2.55
C LEU A 31 3.08 -4.60 -3.98
N LEU A 32 3.45 -3.37 -4.27
CA LEU A 32 3.26 -2.70 -5.54
C LEU A 32 4.55 -2.79 -6.36
N PRO A 33 4.54 -3.52 -7.50
CA PRO A 33 5.68 -3.53 -8.39
C PRO A 33 5.79 -2.20 -9.16
N HIS A 34 7.01 -1.77 -9.51
CA HIS A 34 7.24 -0.63 -10.42
C HIS A 34 6.79 -0.96 -11.84
N THR A 35 5.48 -0.84 -12.08
CA THR A 35 4.82 -1.04 -13.37
C THR A 35 3.94 0.18 -13.67
N ASP A 36 3.39 0.23 -14.89
CA ASP A 36 2.48 1.31 -15.31
C ASP A 36 1.21 1.36 -14.43
N ASN A 37 0.78 0.23 -13.86
CA ASN A 37 -0.37 0.14 -12.97
C ASN A 37 -0.08 -0.74 -11.73
N PRO A 38 0.67 -0.21 -10.74
CA PRO A 38 1.16 -0.99 -9.61
C PRO A 38 0.05 -1.69 -8.83
N TRP A 39 -1.08 -1.01 -8.63
CA TRP A 39 -2.21 -1.57 -7.87
C TRP A 39 -2.88 -2.77 -8.55
N ARG A 40 -2.89 -2.80 -9.88
CA ARG A 40 -3.43 -3.92 -10.65
C ARG A 40 -2.54 -5.15 -10.58
N ASP A 41 -1.23 -4.93 -10.63
CA ASP A 41 -0.20 -5.98 -10.57
C ASP A 41 0.30 -6.23 -9.13
N ARG A 42 -0.45 -5.76 -8.13
CA ARG A 42 -0.10 -5.92 -6.72
C ARG A 42 0.05 -7.40 -6.37
N ARG A 43 0.99 -7.68 -5.49
CA ARG A 43 1.25 -9.02 -4.98
C ARG A 43 1.00 -9.07 -3.48
N PRO A 44 0.50 -10.19 -2.93
CA PRO A 44 0.46 -10.36 -1.49
C PRO A 44 1.89 -10.23 -0.94
N PHE A 45 2.02 -9.46 0.13
CA PHE A 45 3.29 -9.23 0.80
C PHE A 45 3.09 -9.48 2.28
N GLU A 46 3.94 -10.32 2.86
CA GLU A 46 3.98 -10.50 4.30
C GLU A 46 5.15 -9.67 4.84
N PRO A 47 4.88 -8.56 5.53
CA PRO A 47 5.95 -7.82 6.18
C PRO A 47 6.63 -8.73 7.21
N ALA A 48 7.95 -8.86 7.09
CA ALA A 48 8.75 -9.51 8.11
C ALA A 48 9.07 -8.50 9.23
N ASP A 49 9.49 -9.00 10.40
CA ASP A 49 9.92 -8.14 11.52
C ASP A 49 11.07 -7.19 11.13
N ASP A 50 11.83 -7.54 10.07
CA ASP A 50 12.94 -6.75 9.52
C ASP A 50 12.51 -5.77 8.42
N SER A 51 11.23 -5.74 8.04
CA SER A 51 10.73 -4.84 6.99
C SER A 51 10.63 -3.40 7.51
N ASP A 52 11.55 -2.56 7.07
CA ASP A 52 11.57 -1.13 7.38
C ASP A 52 10.52 -0.38 6.53
N LEU A 53 9.25 -0.51 6.96
CA LEU A 53 8.08 0.09 6.32
C LEU A 53 7.84 1.50 6.84
N GLU A 54 8.22 2.50 6.05
CA GLU A 54 7.99 3.91 6.38
C GLU A 54 6.59 4.36 5.88
N PRO A 55 5.69 4.82 6.76
CA PRO A 55 4.38 5.31 6.32
C PRO A 55 4.54 6.57 5.47
N VAL A 56 3.94 6.57 4.28
CA VAL A 56 4.04 7.69 3.35
C VAL A 56 2.77 8.54 3.34
N PRO A 57 2.91 9.86 3.17
CA PRO A 57 1.77 10.76 3.11
C PRO A 57 0.86 10.44 1.91
N GLY A 58 -0.45 10.63 2.10
CA GLY A 58 -1.49 10.23 1.15
C GLY A 58 -1.40 10.85 -0.26
N HIS A 59 -0.53 11.85 -0.49
CA HIS A 59 -0.26 12.39 -1.82
C HIS A 59 0.29 11.31 -2.79
N TYR A 60 1.02 10.32 -2.28
CA TYR A 60 1.52 9.20 -3.11
C TYR A 60 0.41 8.24 -3.56
N ARG A 61 -0.78 8.27 -2.94
CA ARG A 61 -1.92 7.43 -3.37
C ARG A 61 -2.36 7.74 -4.79
N GLY A 62 -2.34 9.02 -5.19
CA GLY A 62 -2.68 9.45 -6.54
C GLY A 62 -1.64 9.00 -7.57
N LEU A 63 -0.36 9.01 -7.20
CA LEU A 63 0.73 8.51 -8.06
C LEU A 63 0.69 6.99 -8.23
N LEU A 64 0.23 6.27 -7.20
CA LEU A 64 0.13 4.80 -7.21
C LEU A 64 -1.20 4.28 -7.76
N GLY A 65 -2.10 5.17 -8.19
CA GLY A 65 -3.41 4.79 -8.76
C GLY A 65 -4.30 4.02 -7.77
N LEU A 66 -4.16 4.27 -6.47
CA LEU A 66 -4.92 3.54 -5.45
C LEU A 66 -6.39 3.98 -5.45
N PRO A 67 -7.34 3.04 -5.27
CA PRO A 67 -8.76 3.37 -5.16
C PRO A 67 -9.02 4.17 -3.88
N TYR A 68 -9.86 5.19 -4.00
CA TYR A 68 -10.31 6.06 -2.91
C TYR A 68 -11.28 5.37 -1.95
#